data_AF-A0A2E5MB81-F1
#
_entry.id   AF-A0A2E5MB81-F1
#
_cell.length_a   1.000
_cell.length_b   1.000
_cell.length_c   1.000
_cell.angle_alpha   90.00
_cell.angle_beta   90.00
_cell.angle_gamma   90.00
#
_symmetry.space_group_name_H-M   'P 1'
#
loop_
_entity.id
_entity.type
_entity.pdbx_description
1 polymer ?
#
loop_
_entity_poly.entity_id
_entity_poly.type
_entity_poly.pdbx_seq_one_letter_code
_entity_poly.pdbx_strand_id
1 'polypeptide(L)'
;MDNNPRTKDHHSRSGFSPMNYGLKLMPLMMRRFSVAAVLLCMSCSYFQKPDIIVDPNVWTGKTIYFVDLDDAYKRTTNFNQIWSKLNSRRFRPYHRFQNKQYTIVGAYETFDYDFLVIEDKKGRRYKMVFSLDMNERDEMPSYILFEDVLKEAKTIIGTTIWLNDTYDPRGFYTFSDYAFPRFDPVTVEDVFHYQNSDFDYPVWLKVQARTGDEAFVRYNGEEGRVGTPDHYYTSEPLPLFWGEKMIRKVLAQKIELGMTDRQVRISIGNPDKVHTTSSRHGIGEQWIYARDQGKKIYYQFEYGKLTYINK
;
A
#
# COMPACT_ATOMS: atom_id res chain seq x y z
N MET A 1 -55.79 -24.52 -33.68
CA MET A 1 -55.96 -25.94 -34.05
C MET A 1 -55.24 -26.71 -32.96
N ASP A 2 -55.86 -27.31 -31.95
CA ASP A 2 -57.21 -27.88 -31.80
C ASP A 2 -57.63 -27.83 -30.31
N ASN A 3 -58.84 -27.34 -30.04
CA ASN A 3 -60.01 -28.09 -29.53
C ASN A 3 -59.98 -28.48 -28.04
N ASN A 4 -60.46 -27.57 -27.17
CA ASN A 4 -61.84 -27.51 -26.61
C ASN A 4 -62.56 -28.86 -26.31
N PRO A 5 -63.68 -28.86 -25.55
CA PRO A 5 -63.91 -28.61 -24.11
C PRO A 5 -64.78 -29.72 -23.46
N ARG A 6 -65.21 -29.55 -22.20
CA ARG A 6 -66.55 -29.99 -21.71
C ARG A 6 -66.89 -29.31 -20.37
N THR A 7 -67.82 -28.34 -20.36
CA THR A 7 -69.29 -28.44 -20.04
C THR A 7 -69.58 -28.20 -18.55
N LYS A 8 -70.25 -27.08 -18.20
CA LYS A 8 -71.71 -26.92 -17.90
C LYS A 8 -71.99 -27.11 -16.39
N ASP A 9 -72.88 -26.42 -15.67
CA ASP A 9 -74.09 -25.66 -16.00
C ASP A 9 -74.47 -24.63 -14.89
N HIS A 10 -75.27 -23.65 -15.32
CA HIS A 10 -76.34 -22.85 -14.68
C HIS A 10 -76.72 -22.95 -13.19
N HIS A 11 -76.92 -21.77 -12.55
CA HIS A 11 -78.22 -21.26 -12.00
C HIS A 11 -78.03 -19.82 -11.43
N SER A 12 -78.57 -18.77 -12.08
CA SER A 12 -79.87 -18.09 -11.87
C SER A 12 -79.94 -17.02 -10.75
N ARG A 13 -79.94 -15.76 -11.21
CA ARG A 13 -80.67 -14.54 -10.76
C ARG A 13 -81.30 -14.48 -9.35
N SER A 14 -81.04 -13.37 -8.66
CA SER A 14 -82.07 -12.35 -8.32
C SER A 14 -81.43 -11.17 -7.58
N GLY A 15 -81.66 -9.95 -8.07
CA GLY A 15 -81.31 -8.72 -7.34
C GLY A 15 -82.35 -8.36 -6.28
N PHE A 16 -81.97 -7.51 -5.33
CA PHE A 16 -82.82 -6.51 -4.68
C PHE A 16 -81.92 -5.59 -3.83
N SER A 17 -82.01 -4.29 -4.08
CA SER A 17 -81.67 -3.20 -3.15
C SER A 17 -83.02 -2.61 -2.72
N PRO A 18 -83.24 -2.19 -1.46
CA PRO A 18 -82.97 -0.78 -1.14
C PRO A 18 -82.65 -0.43 0.34
N MET A 19 -82.10 0.78 0.47
CA MET A 19 -82.31 1.80 1.52
C MET A 19 -81.82 1.62 2.98
N ASN A 20 -80.77 2.40 3.28
CA ASN A 20 -80.69 3.47 4.30
C ASN A 20 -81.60 3.40 5.55
N TYR A 21 -80.94 3.27 6.70
CA TYR A 21 -81.22 4.04 7.91
C TYR A 21 -79.92 4.65 8.44
N GLY A 22 -79.88 5.96 8.62
CA GLY A 22 -78.76 6.66 9.25
C GLY A 22 -78.83 6.62 10.78
N LEU A 23 -77.70 6.88 11.45
CA LEU A 23 -77.56 7.99 12.42
C LEU A 23 -76.14 8.02 12.99
N LYS A 24 -75.45 9.15 12.73
CA LYS A 24 -74.56 9.91 13.61
C LYS A 24 -73.92 9.18 14.81
N LEU A 25 -72.65 8.83 14.70
CA LEU A 25 -71.66 8.99 15.77
C LEU A 25 -70.26 8.77 15.19
N MET A 26 -69.53 9.86 14.94
CA MET A 26 -68.07 10.01 15.11
C MET A 26 -67.54 11.17 14.26
N PRO A 27 -67.20 12.31 14.90
CA PRO A 27 -66.03 13.06 14.49
C PRO A 27 -65.18 13.37 15.72
N LEU A 28 -64.71 12.33 16.43
CA LEU A 28 -63.72 12.52 17.50
C LEU A 28 -62.54 11.55 17.45
N MET A 29 -62.61 10.47 16.66
CA MET A 29 -61.48 9.55 16.50
C MET A 29 -60.53 9.92 15.36
N MET A 30 -60.96 10.61 14.31
CA MET A 30 -60.07 10.96 13.19
C MET A 30 -59.05 12.07 13.52
N ARG A 31 -59.32 12.93 14.52
CA ARG A 31 -58.37 13.98 14.93
C ARG A 31 -57.19 13.46 15.78
N ARG A 32 -57.29 12.26 16.36
CA ARG A 32 -56.21 11.66 17.17
C ARG A 32 -55.23 10.83 16.34
N PHE A 33 -55.64 10.34 15.17
CA PHE A 33 -54.73 9.64 14.24
C PHE A 33 -53.83 10.60 13.43
N SER A 34 -54.28 11.82 13.15
CA SER A 34 -53.45 12.81 12.43
C SER A 34 -52.31 13.38 13.27
N VAL A 35 -52.49 13.54 14.59
CA VAL A 35 -51.43 14.06 15.48
C VAL A 35 -50.34 13.01 15.73
N ALA A 36 -50.70 11.72 15.81
CA ALA A 36 -49.74 10.63 15.91
C ALA A 36 -48.89 10.48 14.63
N ALA A 37 -49.47 10.70 13.45
CA ALA A 37 -48.74 10.68 12.18
C ALA A 37 -47.75 11.86 12.04
N VAL A 38 -48.12 13.06 12.52
CA VAL A 38 -47.20 14.22 12.52
C VAL A 38 -46.05 14.05 13.53
N LEU A 39 -46.30 13.41 14.67
CA LEU A 39 -45.25 13.09 15.65
C LEU A 39 -44.31 11.96 15.17
N LEU A 40 -44.79 11.04 14.34
CA LEU A 40 -43.96 10.01 13.68
C LEU A 40 -43.12 10.56 12.52
N CYS A 41 -43.50 11.68 11.91
CA CYS A 41 -42.69 12.37 10.89
C CYS A 41 -41.62 13.29 11.51
N MET A 42 -41.80 13.73 12.76
CA MET A 42 -40.82 14.55 13.49
C MET A 42 -39.73 13.72 14.19
N SER A 43 -39.90 12.39 14.26
CA SER A 43 -38.90 11.46 14.80
C SER A 43 -37.89 10.98 13.77
N CYS A 44 -37.96 11.45 12.52
CA CYS A 44 -36.78 11.58 11.66
C CYS A 44 -35.91 12.73 12.17
N SER A 45 -35.58 12.71 13.47
CA SER A 45 -34.58 13.55 14.09
C SER A 45 -33.29 13.30 13.36
N TYR A 46 -32.96 14.27 12.52
CA TYR A 46 -31.66 14.65 12.02
C TYR A 46 -30.55 14.13 12.94
N PHE A 47 -30.07 12.90 12.72
CA PHE A 47 -28.84 12.41 13.32
C PHE A 47 -27.71 13.14 12.61
N GLN A 48 -27.52 14.42 12.95
CA GLN A 48 -26.32 15.17 12.62
C GLN A 48 -25.19 14.45 13.33
N LYS A 49 -24.50 13.59 12.58
CA LYS A 49 -23.23 13.04 13.04
C LYS A 49 -22.31 14.25 13.25
N PRO A 50 -21.55 14.30 14.35
CA PRO A 50 -20.60 15.38 14.57
C PRO A 50 -19.72 15.49 13.32
N ASP A 51 -19.54 16.71 12.83
CA ASP A 51 -18.66 16.96 11.70
C ASP A 51 -17.24 16.58 12.15
N ILE A 52 -16.73 15.49 11.57
CA ILE A 52 -15.37 15.04 11.82
C ILE A 52 -14.44 15.92 10.99
N ILE A 53 -13.68 16.76 11.68
CA ILE A 53 -12.62 17.57 11.09
C ILE A 53 -11.47 16.62 10.73
N VAL A 54 -10.99 16.72 9.50
CA VAL A 54 -9.85 15.97 8.99
C VAL A 54 -8.83 17.00 8.54
N ASP A 55 -7.69 17.03 9.21
CA ASP A 55 -6.63 17.99 8.96
C ASP A 55 -5.65 17.46 7.92
N PRO A 56 -5.13 18.32 7.02
CA PRO A 56 -4.21 17.88 6.00
C PRO A 56 -2.88 17.40 6.60
N ASN A 57 -2.28 16.38 5.98
CA ASN A 57 -0.95 15.88 6.31
C ASN A 57 -0.06 15.83 5.06
N VAL A 58 1.17 15.30 5.21
CA VAL A 58 2.17 15.25 4.13
C VAL A 58 1.74 14.42 2.91
N TRP A 59 0.77 13.51 3.05
CA TRP A 59 0.24 12.71 1.94
C TRP A 59 -1.13 13.20 1.44
N THR A 60 -1.71 14.25 2.01
CA THR A 60 -3.00 14.76 1.56
C THR A 60 -2.99 15.05 0.07
N GLY A 61 -4.02 14.56 -0.63
CA GLY A 61 -4.17 14.68 -2.08
C GLY A 61 -3.46 13.59 -2.88
N LYS A 62 -2.59 12.78 -2.26
CA LYS A 62 -1.96 11.63 -2.94
C LYS A 62 -3.00 10.54 -3.23
N THR A 63 -2.84 9.92 -4.39
CA THR A 63 -3.64 8.78 -4.82
C THR A 63 -2.97 7.47 -4.43
N ILE A 64 -3.76 6.54 -3.90
CA ILE A 64 -3.30 5.22 -3.47
C ILE A 64 -4.21 4.08 -3.95
N TYR A 65 -3.64 2.87 -3.91
CA TYR A 65 -4.29 1.59 -4.21
C TYR A 65 -3.97 0.57 -3.12
N PHE A 66 -4.89 -0.39 -2.96
CA PHE A 66 -4.68 -1.58 -2.12
C PHE A 66 -4.30 -2.73 -3.03
N VAL A 67 -3.10 -3.27 -2.84
CA VAL A 67 -2.53 -4.33 -3.69
C VAL A 67 -3.06 -5.72 -3.30
N ASP A 68 -2.78 -6.72 -4.13
CA ASP A 68 -2.97 -8.11 -3.73
C ASP A 68 -1.89 -8.54 -2.75
N LEU A 69 -2.29 -9.41 -1.80
CA LEU A 69 -1.42 -9.91 -0.75
C LEU A 69 -1.13 -11.40 -0.97
N ASP A 70 0.08 -11.82 -0.65
CA ASP A 70 0.45 -13.23 -0.57
C ASP A 70 -0.33 -13.96 0.51
N ASP A 71 -0.61 -15.24 0.29
CA ASP A 71 -1.39 -16.03 1.25
C ASP A 71 -0.67 -16.26 2.57
N ALA A 72 0.67 -16.36 2.57
CA ALA A 72 1.45 -16.39 3.80
C ALA A 72 1.40 -15.02 4.49
N TYR A 73 1.57 -13.93 3.74
CA TYR A 73 1.52 -12.58 4.30
C TYR A 73 0.15 -12.22 4.87
N LYS A 74 -0.95 -12.57 4.19
CA LYS A 74 -2.33 -12.39 4.69
C LYS A 74 -2.56 -12.98 6.09
N ARG A 75 -1.77 -13.98 6.50
CA ARG A 75 -1.90 -14.68 7.78
C ARG A 75 -1.08 -14.03 8.90
N THR A 76 -0.15 -13.12 8.59
CA THR A 76 0.70 -12.48 9.62
C THR A 76 -0.04 -11.42 10.42
N THR A 77 -1.04 -10.79 9.80
CA THR A 77 -1.76 -9.64 10.38
C THR A 77 -3.24 -9.75 10.06
N ASN A 78 -4.09 -9.24 10.95
CA ASN A 78 -5.53 -9.22 10.71
C ASN A 78 -5.94 -8.04 9.82
N PHE A 79 -5.65 -8.11 8.52
CA PHE A 79 -5.95 -7.05 7.55
C PHE A 79 -7.43 -6.66 7.48
N ASN A 80 -8.33 -7.56 7.89
CA ASN A 80 -9.77 -7.31 7.95
C ASN A 80 -10.20 -6.45 9.14
N GLN A 81 -9.29 -6.14 10.06
CA GLN A 81 -9.52 -5.32 11.25
C GLN A 81 -8.65 -4.05 11.29
N ILE A 82 -8.15 -3.61 10.15
CA ILE A 82 -7.35 -2.37 10.07
C ILE A 82 -8.23 -1.17 9.70
N TRP A 83 -9.06 -1.33 8.67
CA TRP A 83 -9.81 -0.23 8.09
C TRP A 83 -11.27 -0.25 8.51
N SER A 84 -11.82 0.91 8.84
CA SER A 84 -13.24 1.11 9.17
C SER A 84 -13.80 2.31 8.41
N LYS A 85 -15.13 2.50 8.38
CA LYS A 85 -15.69 3.76 7.89
C LYS A 85 -15.37 4.87 8.89
N LEU A 86 -15.16 6.10 8.42
CA LEU A 86 -14.82 7.25 9.28
C LEU A 86 -15.72 7.37 10.54
N ASN A 87 -17.03 7.23 10.33
CA ASN A 87 -18.09 7.32 11.34
C ASN A 87 -18.52 5.96 11.94
N SER A 88 -17.71 4.90 11.85
CA SER A 88 -18.06 3.57 12.35
C SER A 88 -16.90 2.88 13.04
N ARG A 89 -17.19 2.11 14.08
CA ARG A 89 -16.24 1.19 14.71
C ARG A 89 -16.18 -0.17 14.03
N ARG A 90 -17.09 -0.46 13.09
CA ARG A 90 -17.13 -1.74 12.38
C ARG A 90 -16.08 -1.74 11.28
N PHE A 91 -15.16 -2.69 11.36
CA PHE A 91 -14.15 -2.89 10.33
C PHE A 91 -14.75 -3.34 9.00
N ARG A 92 -14.03 -2.98 7.95
CA ARG A 92 -14.31 -3.36 6.58
C ARG A 92 -13.23 -4.33 6.11
N PRO A 93 -13.60 -5.49 5.56
CA PRO A 93 -12.63 -6.47 5.06
C PRO A 93 -11.73 -5.90 3.96
N TYR A 94 -10.46 -6.34 3.97
CA TYR A 94 -9.40 -5.85 3.09
C TYR A 94 -9.75 -5.97 1.59
N HIS A 95 -10.25 -7.14 1.17
CA HIS A 95 -10.62 -7.40 -0.23
C HIS A 95 -11.66 -6.42 -0.80
N ARG A 96 -12.40 -5.68 0.07
CA ARG A 96 -13.35 -4.66 -0.39
C ARG A 96 -12.67 -3.38 -0.84
N PHE A 97 -11.40 -3.18 -0.53
CA PHE A 97 -10.59 -2.02 -0.93
C PHE A 97 -9.82 -2.25 -2.23
N GLN A 98 -9.53 -3.50 -2.58
CA GLN A 98 -8.83 -3.85 -3.82
C GLN A 98 -9.57 -3.38 -5.08
N ASN A 99 -8.82 -3.22 -6.17
CA ASN A 99 -9.31 -2.79 -7.48
C ASN A 99 -10.01 -1.41 -7.48
N LYS A 100 -9.65 -0.55 -6.52
CA LYS A 100 -10.21 0.79 -6.38
C LYS A 100 -9.10 1.79 -6.06
N GLN A 101 -9.32 3.00 -6.53
CA GLN A 101 -8.50 4.15 -6.26
C GLN A 101 -9.06 4.91 -5.06
N TYR A 102 -8.16 5.37 -4.19
CA TYR A 102 -8.47 6.21 -3.06
C TYR A 102 -7.58 7.44 -3.06
N THR A 103 -8.06 8.53 -2.47
CA THR A 103 -7.27 9.73 -2.21
C THR A 103 -7.09 9.86 -0.70
N ILE A 104 -5.87 10.16 -0.26
CA ILE A 104 -5.61 10.49 1.14
C ILE A 104 -6.18 11.88 1.41
N VAL A 105 -7.06 11.99 2.40
CA VAL A 105 -7.69 13.25 2.80
C VAL A 105 -6.83 13.94 3.86
N GLY A 106 -6.27 13.17 4.79
CA GLY A 106 -5.43 13.68 5.86
C GLY A 106 -5.54 12.85 7.13
N ALA A 107 -5.35 13.52 8.26
CA ALA A 107 -5.39 12.95 9.59
C ALA A 107 -6.69 13.32 10.33
N TYR A 108 -7.17 12.41 11.17
CA TYR A 108 -8.22 12.68 12.14
C TYR A 108 -7.71 12.29 13.52
N GLU A 109 -7.48 13.28 14.36
CA GLU A 109 -6.96 13.09 15.71
C GLU A 109 -8.10 12.90 16.72
N THR A 110 -7.90 11.99 17.64
CA THR A 110 -8.76 11.79 18.81
C THR A 110 -7.91 11.72 20.06
N PHE A 111 -8.54 11.78 21.23
CA PHE A 111 -7.79 11.68 22.49
C PHE A 111 -6.98 10.38 22.61
N ASP A 112 -7.47 9.28 22.03
CA ASP A 112 -6.85 7.96 22.18
C ASP A 112 -5.94 7.57 21.00
N TYR A 113 -6.24 8.08 19.80
CA TYR A 113 -5.62 7.63 18.55
C TYR A 113 -5.65 8.71 17.47
N ASP A 114 -4.61 8.66 16.64
CA ASP A 114 -4.58 9.34 15.35
C ASP A 114 -5.00 8.39 14.24
N PHE A 115 -5.72 8.93 13.26
CA PHE A 115 -6.25 8.15 12.16
C PHE A 115 -5.84 8.73 10.82
N LEU A 116 -5.34 7.89 9.92
CA LEU A 116 -5.23 8.23 8.50
C LEU A 116 -6.60 8.08 7.85
N VAL A 117 -7.05 9.10 7.13
CA VAL A 117 -8.34 9.14 6.45
C VAL A 117 -8.16 9.11 4.94
N ILE A 118 -8.87 8.19 4.28
CA ILE A 118 -8.90 8.04 2.82
C ILE A 118 -10.32 8.16 2.30
N GLU A 119 -10.48 8.59 1.06
CA GLU A 119 -11.76 8.76 0.39
C GLU A 119 -11.78 8.02 -0.95
N ASP A 120 -12.91 7.37 -1.27
CA ASP A 120 -13.12 6.79 -2.59
C ASP A 120 -13.83 7.75 -3.54
N LYS A 121 -13.86 7.40 -4.85
CA LYS A 121 -14.54 8.19 -5.89
C LYS A 121 -16.03 8.50 -5.64
N LYS A 122 -16.68 7.82 -4.69
CA LYS A 122 -18.09 8.06 -4.31
C LYS A 122 -18.21 8.95 -3.07
N GLY A 123 -17.12 9.56 -2.61
CA GLY A 123 -17.09 10.39 -1.41
C GLY A 123 -17.18 9.61 -0.10
N ARG A 124 -17.02 8.28 -0.12
CA ARG A 124 -17.07 7.48 1.12
C ARG A 124 -15.69 7.50 1.77
N ARG A 125 -15.65 7.89 3.04
CA ARG A 125 -14.42 7.98 3.83
C ARG A 125 -14.19 6.75 4.71
N TYR A 126 -12.92 6.34 4.79
CA TYR A 126 -12.44 5.23 5.62
C TYR A 126 -11.26 5.70 6.45
N LYS A 127 -11.03 5.02 7.57
CA LYS A 127 -9.94 5.33 8.48
C LYS A 127 -9.22 4.08 8.96
N MET A 128 -7.94 4.23 9.26
CA MET A 128 -7.13 3.29 10.02
C MET A 128 -6.37 4.03 11.12
N VAL A 129 -6.07 3.38 12.23
CA VAL A 129 -5.15 3.93 13.23
C VAL A 129 -3.80 4.14 12.58
N PHE A 130 -3.20 5.31 12.76
CA PHE A 130 -1.95 5.69 12.13
C PHE A 130 -1.22 6.61 13.10
N SER A 131 -0.03 6.22 13.55
CA SER A 131 0.82 7.11 14.38
C SER A 131 1.28 8.27 13.51
N LEU A 132 1.11 9.51 13.99
CA LEU A 132 1.67 10.72 13.38
C LEU A 132 2.83 11.28 14.22
N ASP A 133 3.41 10.45 15.10
CA ASP A 133 4.48 10.88 16.00
C ASP A 133 5.73 11.24 15.20
N MET A 134 6.12 12.52 15.25
CA MET A 134 7.25 13.09 14.50
C MET A 134 8.61 12.41 14.77
N ASN A 135 8.71 11.57 15.80
CA ASN A 135 9.94 10.85 16.16
C ASN A 135 10.04 9.45 15.57
N GLU A 136 8.93 8.88 15.09
CA GLU A 136 8.93 7.62 14.34
C GLU A 136 8.81 7.96 12.85
N ARG A 137 9.46 7.17 11.99
CA ARG A 137 9.21 7.33 10.55
C ARG A 137 7.77 6.92 10.35
N ASP A 138 6.92 7.86 9.94
CA ASP A 138 5.55 7.54 9.56
C ASP A 138 5.57 6.65 8.31
N GLU A 139 5.67 5.34 8.51
CA GLU A 139 5.77 4.38 7.43
C GLU A 139 4.35 3.96 7.04
N MET A 140 3.93 4.47 5.88
CA MET A 140 2.71 4.01 5.23
C MET A 140 2.72 2.48 5.14
N PRO A 141 1.61 1.77 5.43
CA PRO A 141 1.61 0.32 5.41
C PRO A 141 2.08 -0.20 4.05
N SER A 142 2.94 -1.22 4.08
CA SER A 142 3.63 -1.76 2.89
C SER A 142 2.68 -2.28 1.79
N TYR A 143 1.43 -2.55 2.11
CA TYR A 143 0.40 -2.97 1.14
C TYR A 143 -0.33 -1.81 0.44
N ILE A 144 -0.02 -0.57 0.81
CA ILE A 144 -0.53 0.64 0.16
C ILE A 144 0.43 1.03 -0.95
N LEU A 145 -0.08 1.12 -2.17
CA LEU A 145 0.67 1.55 -3.33
C LEU A 145 0.28 2.97 -3.73
N PHE A 146 1.25 3.90 -3.74
CA PHE A 146 1.03 5.22 -4.31
C PHE A 146 1.06 5.20 -5.84
N GLU A 147 0.25 6.07 -6.46
CA GLU A 147 0.15 6.17 -7.92
C GLU A 147 1.44 6.68 -8.58
N ASP A 148 2.18 7.58 -7.92
CA ASP A 148 3.46 8.09 -8.41
C ASP A 148 4.51 6.98 -8.48
N VAL A 149 4.67 6.19 -7.42
CA VAL A 149 5.55 5.01 -7.40
C VAL A 149 5.23 4.04 -8.55
N LEU A 150 3.94 3.76 -8.80
CA LEU A 150 3.53 2.91 -9.92
C LEU A 150 3.87 3.52 -11.29
N LYS A 151 3.73 4.84 -11.44
CA LYS A 151 4.09 5.54 -12.68
C LYS A 151 5.59 5.50 -12.91
N GLU A 152 6.39 5.75 -11.88
CA GLU A 152 7.85 5.70 -11.94
C GLU A 152 8.33 4.29 -12.31
N ALA A 153 7.80 3.25 -11.66
CA ALA A 153 8.13 1.87 -12.00
C ALA A 153 7.79 1.52 -13.45
N LYS A 154 6.71 2.07 -14.03
CA LYS A 154 6.41 1.84 -15.46
C LYS A 154 7.40 2.52 -16.40
N THR A 155 8.12 3.56 -15.97
CA THR A 155 9.09 4.26 -16.84
C THR A 155 10.33 3.43 -17.14
N ILE A 156 10.64 2.43 -16.30
CA ILE A 156 11.83 1.57 -16.47
C ILE A 156 11.57 0.36 -17.37
N ILE A 157 10.36 0.17 -17.87
CA ILE A 157 10.06 -0.89 -18.85
C ILE A 157 10.91 -0.67 -20.11
N GLY A 158 11.53 -1.75 -20.61
CA GLY A 158 12.47 -1.75 -21.73
C GLY A 158 13.91 -1.35 -21.38
N THR A 159 14.19 -0.96 -20.13
CA THR A 159 15.55 -0.65 -19.69
C THR A 159 16.29 -1.89 -19.22
N THR A 160 17.63 -1.84 -19.27
CA THR A 160 18.50 -2.86 -18.67
C THR A 160 18.83 -2.49 -17.24
N ILE A 161 18.70 -3.46 -16.33
CA ILE A 161 19.09 -3.36 -14.93
C ILE A 161 20.01 -4.52 -14.56
N TRP A 162 20.80 -4.37 -13.51
CA TRP A 162 21.73 -5.39 -13.02
C TRP A 162 21.24 -5.92 -11.68
N LEU A 163 20.90 -7.20 -11.61
CA LEU A 163 20.40 -7.83 -10.38
C LEU A 163 21.40 -7.73 -9.23
N ASN A 164 20.95 -7.70 -7.98
CA ASN A 164 21.85 -7.65 -6.82
C ASN A 164 21.71 -8.87 -5.92
N ASP A 165 20.57 -9.02 -5.24
CA ASP A 165 20.28 -10.17 -4.39
C ASP A 165 19.24 -11.07 -5.05
N THR A 166 19.70 -12.17 -5.63
CA THR A 166 18.87 -13.17 -6.30
C THR A 166 18.49 -14.34 -5.40
N TYR A 167 18.83 -14.27 -4.10
CA TYR A 167 18.56 -15.32 -3.12
C TYR A 167 17.47 -14.94 -2.12
N ASP A 168 17.17 -13.64 -1.92
CA ASP A 168 16.10 -13.20 -1.02
C ASP A 168 14.70 -13.33 -1.67
N PRO A 169 13.83 -14.27 -1.23
CA PRO A 169 12.49 -14.45 -1.80
C PRO A 169 11.56 -13.25 -1.58
N ARG A 170 11.91 -12.32 -0.67
CA ARG A 170 11.14 -11.08 -0.47
C ARG A 170 11.38 -10.07 -1.58
N GLY A 171 12.53 -10.13 -2.25
CA GLY A 171 12.96 -9.20 -3.29
C GLY A 171 13.12 -9.82 -4.67
N PHE A 172 13.26 -11.15 -4.77
CA PHE A 172 13.52 -11.85 -6.01
C PHE A 172 12.90 -13.25 -6.05
N TYR A 173 12.32 -13.65 -7.18
CA TYR A 173 11.97 -15.04 -7.44
C TYR A 173 11.97 -15.34 -8.95
N THR A 174 12.13 -16.61 -9.30
CA THR A 174 12.04 -17.11 -10.67
C THR A 174 11.42 -18.50 -10.68
N PHE A 175 10.83 -18.89 -11.82
CA PHE A 175 10.39 -20.25 -12.10
C PHE A 175 11.31 -20.97 -13.09
N SER A 176 12.36 -20.31 -13.57
CA SER A 176 13.37 -20.91 -14.44
C SER A 176 14.42 -21.69 -13.63
N ASP A 177 15.03 -22.68 -14.27
CA ASP A 177 16.21 -23.39 -13.77
C ASP A 177 17.50 -22.57 -13.91
N TYR A 178 17.46 -21.42 -14.61
CA TYR A 178 18.60 -20.53 -14.76
C TYR A 178 18.94 -19.87 -13.41
N ALA A 179 20.15 -20.13 -12.93
CA ALA A 179 20.67 -19.52 -11.73
C ALA A 179 21.14 -18.09 -12.02
N PHE A 180 20.26 -17.10 -11.83
CA PHE A 180 20.56 -15.67 -12.00
C PHE A 180 21.70 -15.24 -11.05
N PRO A 181 22.91 -14.95 -11.55
CA PRO A 181 23.99 -14.48 -10.70
C PRO A 181 23.75 -13.04 -10.23
N ARG A 182 24.45 -12.66 -9.17
CA ARG A 182 24.59 -11.26 -8.78
C ARG A 182 25.22 -10.46 -9.92
N PHE A 183 24.65 -9.30 -10.20
CA PHE A 183 24.97 -8.39 -11.31
C PHE A 183 24.65 -8.93 -12.70
N ASP A 184 23.77 -9.92 -12.82
CA ASP A 184 23.28 -10.34 -14.14
C ASP A 184 22.48 -9.21 -14.80
N PRO A 185 22.82 -8.77 -16.03
CA PRO A 185 22.03 -7.78 -16.74
C PRO A 185 20.76 -8.40 -17.31
N VAL A 186 19.62 -7.83 -16.94
CA VAL A 186 18.29 -8.25 -17.38
C VAL A 186 17.53 -7.05 -17.94
N THR A 187 16.60 -7.30 -18.86
CA THR A 187 15.70 -6.26 -19.40
C THR A 187 14.37 -6.32 -18.69
N VAL A 188 13.83 -5.15 -18.32
CA VAL A 188 12.50 -5.05 -17.70
C VAL A 188 11.43 -5.19 -18.78
N GLU A 189 10.56 -6.20 -18.66
CA GLU A 189 9.48 -6.45 -19.62
C GLU A 189 8.16 -5.83 -19.19
N ASP A 190 7.83 -5.91 -17.90
CA ASP A 190 6.53 -5.48 -17.38
C ASP A 190 6.59 -5.15 -15.88
N VAL A 191 5.53 -4.53 -15.38
CA VAL A 191 5.38 -4.13 -13.99
C VAL A 191 4.01 -4.51 -13.45
N PHE A 192 4.00 -5.20 -12.31
CA PHE A 192 2.78 -5.56 -11.58
C PHE A 192 2.93 -5.22 -10.10
N HIS A 193 1.82 -5.26 -9.37
CA HIS A 193 1.78 -4.83 -7.97
C HIS A 193 1.18 -5.91 -7.09
N TYR A 194 1.93 -6.24 -6.04
CA TYR A 194 1.66 -7.34 -5.13
C TYR A 194 2.56 -7.20 -3.91
N GLN A 195 2.10 -7.67 -2.75
CA GLN A 195 2.89 -7.65 -1.53
C GLN A 195 2.98 -9.03 -0.89
N ASN A 196 4.22 -9.51 -0.67
CA ASN A 196 4.50 -10.80 -0.03
C ASN A 196 5.12 -10.69 1.37
N SER A 197 5.39 -9.48 1.86
CA SER A 197 5.95 -9.24 3.19
C SER A 197 5.67 -7.82 3.66
N ASP A 198 5.86 -7.54 4.95
CA ASP A 198 5.78 -6.17 5.46
C ASP A 198 7.07 -5.38 5.20
N PHE A 199 7.48 -5.32 3.94
CA PHE A 199 8.77 -4.82 3.54
C PHE A 199 8.67 -4.20 2.15
N ASP A 200 9.18 -2.97 2.03
CA ASP A 200 9.41 -2.24 0.78
C ASP A 200 8.16 -2.06 -0.12
N TYR A 201 8.33 -1.46 -1.31
CA TYR A 201 7.24 -1.16 -2.23
C TYR A 201 6.55 -2.43 -2.72
N PRO A 202 5.21 -2.45 -2.81
CA PRO A 202 4.45 -3.59 -3.31
C PRO A 202 4.40 -3.59 -4.85
N VAL A 203 5.56 -3.38 -5.49
CA VAL A 203 5.70 -3.31 -6.95
C VAL A 203 6.82 -4.25 -7.38
N TRP A 204 6.54 -5.03 -8.41
CA TRP A 204 7.42 -6.05 -8.95
C TRP A 204 7.62 -5.82 -10.44
N LEU A 205 8.85 -6.08 -10.87
CA LEU A 205 9.29 -6.01 -12.25
C LEU A 205 9.39 -7.42 -12.78
N LYS A 206 8.72 -7.71 -13.90
CA LYS A 206 9.03 -8.89 -14.70
C LYS A 206 10.26 -8.57 -15.52
N VAL A 207 11.28 -9.42 -15.43
CA VAL A 207 12.55 -9.22 -16.11
C VAL A 207 12.93 -10.45 -16.92
N GLN A 208 13.72 -10.23 -17.98
CA GLN A 208 14.20 -11.28 -18.85
C GLN A 208 15.73 -11.22 -18.99
N ALA A 209 16.39 -12.35 -18.75
CA ALA A 209 17.81 -12.52 -19.02
C ALA A 209 18.07 -12.62 -20.54
N ARG A 210 19.33 -12.44 -20.94
CA ARG A 210 19.73 -12.59 -22.35
C ARG A 210 19.47 -13.99 -22.92
N THR A 211 19.39 -15.00 -22.05
CA THR A 211 19.06 -16.38 -22.40
C THR A 211 17.57 -16.58 -22.69
N GLY A 212 16.71 -15.59 -22.38
CA GLY A 212 15.26 -15.66 -22.47
C GLY A 212 14.58 -16.06 -21.16
N ASP A 213 15.35 -16.41 -20.12
CA ASP A 213 14.82 -16.81 -18.82
C ASP A 213 14.15 -15.65 -18.09
N GLU A 214 12.97 -15.92 -17.54
CA GLU A 214 12.17 -14.92 -16.83
C GLU A 214 12.43 -14.96 -15.32
N ALA A 215 12.46 -13.79 -14.70
CA ALA A 215 12.47 -13.64 -13.26
C ALA A 215 11.64 -12.43 -12.84
N PHE A 216 11.51 -12.28 -11.53
CA PHE A 216 10.74 -11.23 -10.90
C PHE A 216 11.59 -10.59 -9.82
N VAL A 217 11.72 -9.27 -9.88
CA VAL A 217 12.51 -8.50 -8.92
C VAL A 217 11.68 -7.35 -8.40
N ARG A 218 11.78 -7.07 -7.10
CA ARG A 218 11.04 -5.98 -6.45
C ARG A 218 11.58 -4.63 -6.93
N TYR A 219 10.67 -3.67 -7.09
CA TYR A 219 11.02 -2.30 -7.49
C TYR A 219 11.76 -1.57 -6.37
N ASN A 220 12.91 -0.98 -6.70
CA ASN A 220 13.73 -0.25 -5.74
C ASN A 220 13.21 1.15 -5.40
N GLY A 221 12.51 1.82 -6.31
CA GLY A 221 12.44 3.28 -6.26
C GLY A 221 13.83 3.90 -6.42
N GLU A 222 14.23 4.71 -5.45
CA GLU A 222 15.57 5.32 -5.40
C GLU A 222 16.63 4.30 -4.95
N GLU A 223 17.78 4.29 -5.63
CA GLU A 223 18.96 3.49 -5.24
C GLU A 223 19.59 4.07 -3.96
N GLY A 224 19.98 3.20 -3.04
CA GLY A 224 20.73 3.60 -1.85
C GLY A 224 19.88 3.97 -0.62
N ARG A 225 18.58 3.60 -0.61
CA ARG A 225 17.67 3.89 0.52
C ARG A 225 18.20 3.30 1.83
N VAL A 226 18.30 4.15 2.85
CA VAL A 226 18.82 3.78 4.18
C VAL A 226 17.88 2.78 4.85
N GLY A 227 18.43 1.64 5.28
CA GLY A 227 17.69 0.54 5.90
C GLY A 227 16.95 -0.36 4.89
N THR A 228 17.10 -0.14 3.59
CA THR A 228 16.48 -0.97 2.54
C THR A 228 17.55 -1.46 1.56
N PRO A 229 17.67 -2.79 1.30
CA PRO A 229 18.56 -3.29 0.25
C PRO A 229 18.13 -2.82 -1.14
N ASP A 230 19.11 -2.60 -2.02
CA ASP A 230 18.87 -2.44 -3.45
C ASP A 230 18.72 -3.83 -4.09
N HIS A 231 17.59 -4.10 -4.75
CA HIS A 231 17.33 -5.38 -5.43
C HIS A 231 18.06 -5.48 -6.77
N TYR A 232 18.28 -4.34 -7.41
CA TYR A 232 19.04 -4.18 -8.65
C TYR A 232 19.76 -2.83 -8.71
N TYR A 233 20.59 -2.62 -9.74
CA TYR A 233 21.21 -1.33 -10.08
C TYR A 233 20.75 -0.89 -11.46
N THR A 234 20.55 0.42 -11.66
CA THR A 234 20.17 1.01 -12.96
C THR A 234 21.37 1.42 -13.82
N SER A 235 22.58 1.33 -13.24
CA SER A 235 23.85 1.60 -13.88
C SER A 235 24.81 0.43 -13.66
N GLU A 236 25.79 0.27 -14.54
CA GLU A 236 26.76 -0.82 -14.44
C GLU A 236 27.41 -0.85 -13.05
N PRO A 237 27.23 -1.94 -12.26
CA PRO A 237 27.65 -1.97 -10.87
C PRO A 237 29.18 -2.09 -10.72
N LEU A 238 29.85 -2.67 -11.71
CA LEU A 238 31.29 -2.98 -11.70
C LEU A 238 32.02 -2.36 -12.91
N PRO A 239 32.07 -1.02 -13.02
CA PRO A 239 32.63 -0.39 -14.20
C PRO A 239 34.14 -0.62 -14.29
N LEU A 240 34.64 -0.84 -15.50
CA LEU A 240 36.03 -1.23 -15.77
C LEU A 240 37.08 -0.24 -15.23
N PHE A 241 36.74 1.05 -15.15
CA PHE A 241 37.64 2.10 -14.67
C PHE A 241 38.02 1.96 -13.18
N TRP A 242 37.31 1.12 -12.40
CA TRP A 242 37.70 0.80 -11.02
C TRP A 242 38.95 -0.08 -10.95
N GLY A 243 39.27 -0.78 -12.03
CA GLY A 243 40.37 -1.74 -12.08
C GLY A 243 40.04 -3.07 -11.39
N GLU A 244 40.68 -4.15 -11.86
CA GLU A 244 40.38 -5.52 -11.43
C GLU A 244 40.51 -5.72 -9.91
N LYS A 245 41.50 -5.09 -9.28
CA LYS A 245 41.73 -5.22 -7.83
C LYS A 245 40.53 -4.74 -7.02
N MET A 246 39.92 -3.62 -7.41
CA MET A 246 38.75 -3.08 -6.73
C MET A 246 37.51 -3.93 -7.01
N ILE A 247 37.30 -4.31 -8.27
CA ILE A 247 36.17 -5.17 -8.68
C ILE A 247 36.19 -6.49 -7.91
N ARG A 248 37.34 -7.16 -7.80
CA ARG A 248 37.49 -8.40 -7.02
C ARG A 248 37.16 -8.21 -5.54
N LYS A 249 37.45 -7.04 -4.95
CA LYS A 249 37.09 -6.74 -3.56
C LYS A 249 35.59 -6.58 -3.38
N VAL A 250 34.94 -5.82 -4.26
CA VAL A 250 33.49 -5.61 -4.25
C VAL A 250 32.75 -6.93 -4.44
N LEU A 251 33.17 -7.77 -5.39
CA LEU A 251 32.63 -9.12 -5.60
C LEU A 251 32.81 -10.01 -4.37
N ALA A 252 33.94 -9.90 -3.68
CA ALA A 252 34.21 -10.62 -2.44
C ALA A 252 33.58 -9.98 -1.19
N GLN A 253 32.72 -8.95 -1.37
CA GLN A 253 32.09 -8.17 -0.30
C GLN A 253 33.08 -7.59 0.72
N LYS A 254 34.28 -7.19 0.25
CA LYS A 254 35.36 -6.64 1.08
C LYS A 254 35.41 -5.12 0.98
N ILE A 255 35.57 -4.48 2.13
CA ILE A 255 35.72 -3.03 2.25
C ILE A 255 37.18 -2.65 2.53
N GLU A 256 37.64 -1.54 1.92
CA GLU A 256 38.96 -0.95 2.10
C GLU A 256 38.85 0.58 2.18
N LEU A 257 39.75 1.21 2.95
CA LEU A 257 39.89 2.66 2.96
C LEU A 257 40.13 3.22 1.56
N GLY A 258 39.58 4.41 1.30
CA GLY A 258 39.61 5.08 0.00
C GLY A 258 38.52 4.63 -0.97
N MET A 259 37.76 3.57 -0.66
CA MET A 259 36.55 3.22 -1.42
C MET A 259 35.55 4.37 -1.40
N THR A 260 34.90 4.58 -2.54
CA THR A 260 33.76 5.50 -2.66
C THR A 260 32.55 4.96 -1.92
N ASP A 261 31.63 5.83 -1.53
CA ASP A 261 30.30 5.50 -1.03
C ASP A 261 29.58 4.46 -1.92
N ARG A 262 29.58 4.64 -3.24
CA ARG A 262 28.98 3.69 -4.19
C ARG A 262 29.68 2.33 -4.19
N GLN A 263 31.01 2.29 -4.14
CA GLN A 263 31.76 1.04 -4.03
C GLN A 263 31.42 0.28 -2.74
N VAL A 264 31.26 1.00 -1.62
CA VAL A 264 30.85 0.39 -0.35
C VAL A 264 29.43 -0.15 -0.44
N ARG A 265 28.47 0.61 -0.99
CA ARG A 265 27.07 0.16 -1.17
C ARG A 265 26.98 -1.09 -2.03
N ILE A 266 27.66 -1.10 -3.17
CA ILE A 266 27.67 -2.25 -4.07
C ILE A 266 28.39 -3.45 -3.43
N SER A 267 29.37 -3.20 -2.56
CA SER A 267 30.07 -4.30 -1.89
C SER A 267 29.22 -4.95 -0.78
N ILE A 268 28.64 -4.18 0.13
CA ILE A 268 28.01 -4.71 1.37
C ILE A 268 26.56 -4.31 1.60
N GLY A 269 25.92 -3.61 0.65
CA GLY A 269 24.55 -3.12 0.76
C GLY A 269 24.45 -1.73 1.40
N ASN A 270 23.22 -1.31 1.66
CA ASN A 270 22.92 0.00 2.23
C ASN A 270 23.06 0.01 3.76
N PRO A 271 23.47 1.13 4.36
CA PRO A 271 23.55 1.24 5.81
C PRO A 271 22.15 1.31 6.43
N ASP A 272 22.03 0.88 7.69
CA ASP A 272 20.77 0.98 8.45
C ASP A 272 20.50 2.42 8.90
N LYS A 273 21.57 3.17 9.17
CA LYS A 273 21.51 4.59 9.55
C LYS A 273 22.67 5.36 8.94
N VAL A 274 22.41 6.62 8.61
CA VAL A 274 23.42 7.58 8.17
C VAL A 274 23.30 8.85 8.99
N HIS A 275 24.43 9.35 9.48
CA HIS A 275 24.55 10.68 10.08
C HIS A 275 25.43 11.55 9.21
N THR A 276 24.89 12.66 8.74
CA THR A 276 25.60 13.60 7.87
C THR A 276 26.00 14.83 8.67
N THR A 277 27.27 15.22 8.58
CA THR A 277 27.81 16.45 9.15
C THR A 277 28.31 17.32 8.00
N SER A 278 27.74 18.52 7.86
CA SER A 278 28.22 19.52 6.90
C SER A 278 28.73 20.74 7.65
N SER A 279 29.95 21.17 7.34
CA SER A 279 30.59 22.35 7.94
C SER A 279 31.39 23.13 6.90
N ARG A 280 31.86 24.34 7.26
CA ARG A 280 32.80 25.11 6.44
C ARG A 280 34.12 24.36 6.12
N HIS A 281 34.42 23.31 6.87
CA HIS A 281 35.65 22.51 6.74
C HIS A 281 35.44 21.20 5.95
N GLY A 282 34.20 20.89 5.55
CA GLY A 282 33.90 19.72 4.71
C GLY A 282 32.58 19.04 5.02
N ILE A 283 32.32 18.00 4.23
CA ILE A 283 31.16 17.10 4.36
C ILE A 283 31.68 15.74 4.81
N GLY A 284 31.17 15.29 5.96
CA GLY A 284 31.46 13.97 6.52
C GLY A 284 30.18 13.18 6.75
N GLU A 285 30.25 11.88 6.55
CA GLU A 285 29.13 10.97 6.83
C GLU A 285 29.59 9.80 7.70
N GLN A 286 28.76 9.42 8.66
CA GLN A 286 28.92 8.19 9.41
C GLN A 286 27.81 7.22 9.03
N TRP A 287 28.19 6.09 8.46
CA TRP A 287 27.28 5.02 8.11
C TRP A 287 27.34 3.93 9.16
N ILE A 288 26.17 3.47 9.62
CA ILE A 288 26.02 2.48 10.68
C ILE A 288 25.39 1.23 10.10
N TYR A 289 26.07 0.10 10.26
CA TYR A 289 25.56 -1.22 9.92
C TYR A 289 25.38 -2.03 11.21
N ALA A 290 24.14 -2.37 11.54
CA ALA A 290 23.78 -3.28 12.60
C ALA A 290 24.10 -4.71 12.16
N ARG A 291 24.70 -5.47 13.08
CA ARG A 291 24.92 -6.92 12.94
C ARG A 291 24.05 -7.64 13.97
N ASP A 292 23.93 -8.95 13.76
CA ASP A 292 23.32 -9.83 14.76
C ASP A 292 23.99 -9.65 16.13
N GLN A 293 23.19 -9.80 17.20
CA GLN A 293 23.62 -9.63 18.59
C GLN A 293 23.94 -8.17 19.00
N GLY A 294 23.45 -7.18 18.26
CA GLY A 294 23.50 -5.76 18.65
C GLY A 294 24.86 -5.09 18.42
N LYS A 295 25.82 -5.79 17.79
CA LYS A 295 27.09 -5.19 17.36
C LYS A 295 26.85 -4.23 16.20
N LYS A 296 27.61 -3.13 16.15
CA LYS A 296 27.51 -2.13 15.08
C LYS A 296 28.88 -1.87 14.48
N ILE A 297 28.94 -1.82 13.16
CA ILE A 297 30.13 -1.38 12.43
C ILE A 297 29.86 0.02 11.91
N TYR A 298 30.84 0.91 12.11
CA TYR A 298 30.77 2.30 11.69
C TYR A 298 31.78 2.55 10.59
N TYR A 299 31.32 3.18 9.50
CA TYR A 299 32.14 3.58 8.37
C TYR A 299 32.08 5.10 8.25
N GLN A 300 33.23 5.77 8.29
CA GLN A 300 33.31 7.22 8.17
C GLN A 300 33.74 7.60 6.76
N PHE A 301 32.99 8.50 6.14
CA PHE A 301 33.28 9.03 4.82
C PHE A 301 33.60 10.52 4.93
N GLU A 302 34.60 10.95 4.17
CA GLU A 302 34.90 12.36 3.94
C GLU A 302 34.88 12.61 2.43
N TYR A 303 34.09 13.58 1.98
CA TYR A 303 33.92 13.89 0.55
C TYR A 303 33.64 12.64 -0.30
N GLY A 304 32.79 11.74 0.20
CA GLY A 304 32.37 10.51 -0.49
C GLY A 304 33.40 9.37 -0.49
N LYS A 305 34.51 9.48 0.26
CA LYS A 305 35.52 8.42 0.38
C LYS A 305 35.63 7.89 1.80
N LEU A 306 35.73 6.58 1.93
CA LEU A 306 35.87 5.91 3.21
C LEU A 306 37.24 6.21 3.84
N THR A 307 37.26 6.87 5.00
CA THR A 307 38.48 7.25 5.71
C THR A 307 38.73 6.44 6.97
N TYR A 308 37.68 5.89 7.59
CA TYR A 308 37.81 5.13 8.84
C TYR A 308 36.76 4.03 8.99
N ILE A 309 37.14 2.93 9.65
CA ILE A 309 36.28 1.79 9.95
C ILE A 309 36.41 1.45 11.44
N ASN A 310 35.29 1.42 12.16
CA ASN A 310 35.20 0.98 13.55
C ASN A 310 34.33 -0.28 13.64
N LYS A 311 34.85 -1.37 14.23
CA LYS A 311 34.18 -2.67 14.29
C LYS A 311 33.89 -3.10 15.72
#